data_AF-A0A6L3EUB8-F1
#
_entry.id   AF-A0A6L3EUB8-F1
#
_cell.length_a   1.000
_cell.length_b   1.000
_cell.length_c   1.000
_cell.angle_alpha   90.00
_cell.angle_beta   90.00
_cell.angle_gamma   90.00
#
_symmetry.space_group_name_H-M   'P 1'
#
loop_
_entity.id
_entity.type
_entity.pdbx_description
1 polymer ?
#
loop_
_entity_poly.entity_id
_entity_poly.type
_entity_poly.pdbx_seq_one_letter_code
_entity_poly.pdbx_strand_id
1 'polypeptide(L)' 'VVAHSPGIEELVSDGETGYILAPGDIKGAAGCVVELLTRADRREDFGRRAYRRVAQAFDIAETTNQRLEFWRLRAVDDA' A
#
# COMPACT_ATOMS: atom_id res chain seq x y z
N VAL A 1 3.92 2.28 -9.23
CA VAL A 1 3.85 1.28 -10.32
C VAL A 1 4.42 0.00 -9.75
N VAL A 2 3.61 -1.06 -9.69
CA VAL A 2 3.97 -2.33 -9.08
C VAL A 2 3.49 -3.48 -9.98
N ALA A 3 4.15 -4.63 -9.88
CA ALA A 3 3.62 -5.86 -10.46
C ALA A 3 2.59 -6.48 -9.50
N HIS A 4 1.61 -7.18 -10.05
CA HIS A 4 0.64 -7.94 -9.27
C HIS A 4 1.34 -9.05 -8.48
N SER A 5 1.12 -9.08 -7.18
CA SER A 5 1.58 -10.10 -6.25
C SER A 5 0.56 -10.26 -5.13
N PRO A 6 0.42 -11.43 -4.50
CA PRO A 6 -0.52 -11.61 -3.39
C PRO A 6 -0.36 -10.53 -2.31
N GLY A 7 -1.45 -9.84 -1.97
CA GLY A 7 -1.50 -8.79 -0.95
C GLY A 7 -1.13 -7.39 -1.45
N ILE A 8 -0.80 -7.21 -2.74
CA ILE A 8 -0.46 -5.87 -3.25
C ILE A 8 -1.66 -4.91 -3.24
N GLU A 9 -2.88 -5.44 -3.38
CA GLU A 9 -4.14 -4.70 -3.34
C GLU A 9 -4.43 -4.11 -1.95
N GLU A 10 -3.79 -4.63 -0.89
CA GLU A 10 -3.87 -4.04 0.44
C GLU A 10 -3.14 -2.69 0.47
N LEU A 11 -2.04 -2.57 -0.27
CA LEU A 11 -1.17 -1.38 -0.32
C LEU A 11 -1.55 -0.42 -1.45
N VAL A 12 -1.94 -0.94 -2.61
CA VAL A 12 -2.17 -0.17 -3.85
C VAL A 12 -3.60 -0.41 -4.37
N SER A 13 -4.32 0.67 -4.66
CA SER A 13 -5.58 0.63 -5.40
C SER A 13 -5.29 1.06 -6.84
N ASP A 14 -5.50 0.15 -7.79
CA ASP A 14 -5.13 0.35 -9.20
C ASP A 14 -5.89 1.54 -9.81
N GLY A 15 -5.16 2.44 -10.46
CA GLY A 15 -5.68 3.69 -11.01
C GLY A 15 -6.01 4.77 -9.98
N GLU A 16 -5.88 4.48 -8.68
CA GLU A 16 -6.20 5.41 -7.60
C GLU A 16 -4.99 5.85 -6.78
N THR A 17 -4.24 4.90 -6.23
CA THR A 17 -3.02 5.20 -5.44
C THR A 17 -1.75 4.76 -6.16
N GLY A 18 -1.89 4.12 -7.31
CA GLY A 18 -0.80 3.61 -8.11
C GLY A 18 -1.33 2.85 -9.33
N TYR A 19 -0.46 2.00 -9.88
CA TYR A 19 -0.84 1.06 -10.95
C TYR A 19 -0.36 -0.32 -10.59
N ILE A 20 -1.21 -1.31 -10.82
CA ILE A 20 -0.93 -2.73 -10.67
C ILE A 20 -0.91 -3.35 -12.07
N LEU A 21 0.22 -3.95 -12.44
CA LEU A 21 0.43 -4.51 -13.78
C LEU A 21 0.66 -6.03 -13.70
N ALA A 22 0.45 -6.71 -14.83
CA ALA A 22 0.81 -8.12 -14.93
C ALA A 22 2.34 -8.30 -14.73
N PRO A 23 2.79 -9.36 -14.04
CA PRO A 23 4.21 -9.68 -13.94
C PRO A 23 4.85 -9.83 -15.33
N GLY A 24 5.99 -9.18 -15.53
CA GLY A 24 6.70 -9.19 -16.81
C GLY A 24 6.21 -8.17 -17.85
N ASP A 25 5.16 -7.39 -17.56
CA ASP A 25 4.72 -6.30 -18.44
C ASP A 25 5.63 -5.06 -18.33
N ILE A 26 6.82 -5.18 -18.90
CA ILE A 26 7.84 -4.12 -18.91
C ILE A 26 7.35 -2.90 -19.69
N LYS A 27 6.62 -3.11 -20.80
CA LYS A 27 6.12 -2.02 -21.64
C LYS A 27 5.03 -1.21 -20.91
N GLY A 28 4.09 -1.89 -20.26
CA GLY A 28 3.08 -1.24 -19.42
C GLY A 28 3.72 -0.48 -18.28
N ALA A 29 4.70 -1.08 -17.60
CA ALA A 29 5.41 -0.42 -16.49
C ALA A 29 6.12 0.86 -16.94
N ALA A 30 6.84 0.81 -18.07
CA ALA A 30 7.49 1.98 -18.66
C ALA A 30 6.47 3.07 -19.03
N GLY A 31 5.33 2.69 -19.63
CA GLY A 31 4.25 3.61 -19.96
C GLY A 31 3.69 4.35 -18.74
N CYS A 32 3.37 3.62 -17.66
CA CYS A 32 2.88 4.21 -16.41
C CYS A 32 3.91 5.15 -15.77
N VAL A 33 5.20 4.78 -15.79
CA VAL A 33 6.27 5.64 -15.25
C VAL A 33 6.39 6.93 -16.07
N VAL A 34 6.43 6.83 -17.41
CA VAL A 34 6.47 8.00 -18.29
C VAL A 34 5.26 8.90 -18.05
N GLU A 35 4.07 8.33 -17.91
CA GLU A 35 2.86 9.09 -17.59
C GLU A 35 3.02 9.89 -16.29
N LEU A 36 3.42 9.25 -15.18
CA LEU A 36 3.57 9.93 -13.89
C LEU A 36 4.70 10.98 -13.89
N LEU A 37 5.74 10.79 -14.69
CA LEU A 37 6.81 11.76 -14.84
C LEU A 37 6.36 12.98 -15.66
N THR A 38 5.49 12.79 -16.64
CA THR A 38 5.00 13.86 -17.53
C THR A 38 3.74 14.56 -17.01
N ARG A 39 2.98 13.91 -16.11
CA ARG A 39 1.75 14.43 -15.50
C ARG A 39 1.93 14.67 -14.00
N ALA A 40 2.48 15.85 -13.66
CA ALA A 40 2.76 16.22 -12.27
C ALA A 40 1.51 16.21 -11.38
N ASP A 41 0.38 16.68 -11.90
CA ASP A 41 -0.94 16.65 -11.26
C ASP A 41 -1.32 15.23 -10.82
N ARG A 42 -1.20 14.26 -11.73
CA ARG A 42 -1.57 12.86 -11.46
C ARG A 42 -0.62 12.24 -10.44
N ARG A 43 0.69 12.49 -10.57
CA ARG A 43 1.71 12.01 -9.64
C ARG A 43 1.46 12.51 -8.21
N GLU A 44 1.18 13.79 -8.06
CA GLU A 44 0.92 14.39 -6.74
C GLU A 44 -0.38 13.89 -6.13
N ASP A 45 -1.43 13.76 -6.94
CA ASP A 45 -2.69 13.20 -6.46
C ASP A 45 -2.55 11.74 -6.01
N PHE A 46 -1.91 10.89 -6.82
CA PHE A 46 -1.65 9.50 -6.48
C PHE A 46 -0.81 9.41 -5.21
N GLY A 47 0.28 10.18 -5.12
CA GLY A 47 1.15 10.20 -3.95
C GLY A 47 0.42 10.60 -2.67
N ARG A 48 -0.41 11.65 -2.74
CA ARG A 48 -1.23 12.10 -1.60
C ARG A 48 -2.24 11.04 -1.16
N ARG A 49 -2.95 10.41 -2.11
CA ARG A 49 -3.93 9.35 -1.79
C ARG A 49 -3.25 8.09 -1.24
N ALA A 50 -2.13 7.69 -1.83
CA ALA A 50 -1.32 6.57 -1.35
C ALA A 50 -0.81 6.81 0.08
N TYR A 51 -0.25 7.99 0.34
CA TYR A 51 0.23 8.34 1.68
C TYR A 51 -0.89 8.31 2.72
N ARG A 52 -2.03 8.93 2.42
CA ARG A 52 -3.19 8.92 3.33
C ARG A 52 -3.63 7.49 3.65
N ARG A 53 -3.72 6.62 2.64
CA ARG A 53 -4.09 5.22 2.83
C ARG A 53 -3.10 4.49 3.75
N VAL A 54 -1.81 4.59 3.46
CA VAL A 54 -0.78 3.90 4.26
C VAL A 54 -0.75 4.42 5.69
N ALA A 55 -0.83 5.74 5.89
CA ALA A 55 -0.84 6.34 7.21
C ALA A 55 -2.07 5.94 8.05
N GLN A 56 -3.19 5.60 7.43
CA GLN A 56 -4.39 5.15 8.12
C GLN A 56 -4.40 3.65 8.43
N ALA A 57 -3.77 2.83 7.59
CA ALA A 57 -3.86 1.38 7.68
C ALA A 57 -2.61 0.69 8.25
N PHE A 58 -1.46 1.38 8.27
CA PHE A 58 -0.16 0.79 8.60
C PHE A 58 0.61 1.63 9.63
N ASP A 59 -0.07 2.12 10.66
CA ASP A 59 0.60 2.77 11.79
C ASP A 59 1.27 1.74 12.71
N ILE A 60 2.57 1.93 12.96
CA ILE A 60 3.38 1.00 13.73
C ILE A 60 3.00 0.98 15.21
N ALA A 61 2.62 2.12 15.77
CA ALA A 61 2.26 2.22 17.18
C ALA A 61 0.92 1.54 17.42
N GLU A 62 -0.06 1.79 16.55
CA GLU A 62 -1.37 1.13 16.58
C GLU A 62 -1.23 -0.38 16.40
N THR A 63 -0.48 -0.82 15.38
CA THR A 63 -0.24 -2.26 15.14
C THR A 63 0.44 -2.92 16.33
N THR A 64 1.40 -2.24 16.97
CA THR A 64 2.08 -2.76 18.16
C THR A 64 1.12 -2.88 19.34
N ASN A 65 0.30 -1.86 19.59
CA ASN A 65 -0.67 -1.85 20.69
C ASN A 65 -1.72 -2.95 20.54
N GLN A 66 -2.27 -3.13 19.35
CA GLN A 66 -3.21 -4.22 19.05
C GLN A 66 -2.58 -5.59 19.31
N ARG A 67 -1.31 -5.78 18.93
CA ARG A 67 -0.58 -7.04 19.19
C ARG A 67 -0.36 -7.27 20.69
N LEU A 68 0.04 -6.23 21.44
CA LEU A 68 0.26 -6.32 22.88
C LEU A 68 -1.03 -6.62 23.65
N GLU A 69 -2.14 -6.00 23.26
CA GLU A 69 -3.46 -6.25 23.84
C GLU A 69 -3.87 -7.71 23.64
N PHE A 70 -3.72 -8.23 22.42
CA PHE A 70 -3.97 -9.63 22.11
C PHE A 70 -3.15 -10.58 22.99
N TRP A 71 -1.87 -10.31 23.21
CA TRP A 71 -1.02 -11.13 24.09
C TRP A 71 -1.42 -11.02 25.56
N ARG A 72 -1.79 -9.82 26.04
CA ARG A 72 -2.27 -9.66 27.43
C ARG A 72 -3.53 -10.46 27.69
N LEU A 73 -4.48 -10.45 26.76
CA LEU A 73 -5.73 -11.20 26.90
C LEU A 73 -5.48 -12.72 27.01
N ARG A 74 -4.52 -13.24 26.24
CA ARG A 74 -4.20 -14.68 26.24
C ARG A 74 -3.20 -15.12 27.32
N ALA A 75 -2.32 -14.23 27.79
CA ALA A 75 -1.42 -14.54 28.90
C ALA A 75 -2.16 -14.76 30.23
N VAL A 76 -3.42 -14.31 30.33
CA VAL A 76 -4.30 -14.56 31.48
C VAL A 76 -5.02 -15.92 31.38
N ASP A 77 -5.15 -16.50 30.18
CA ASP A 77 -5.84 -17.78 29.97
C ASP A 77 -4.93 -19.01 30.22
N ASP A 78 -3.61 -18.82 30.21
CA ASP A 78 -2.60 -19.89 30.43
C ASP A 78 -2.02 -19.92 31.87
N ALA A 79 -2.60 -19.17 32.82
CA ALA A 79 -2.15 -19.07 34.23
C ALA A 79 -3.20 -19.61 35.21
#